data_AF-A0A0D3JBF5-F1
#
_entry.id   AF-A0A0D3JBF5-F1
#
_cell.length_a   1.000
_cell.length_b   1.000
_cell.length_c   1.000
_cell.angle_alpha   90.00
_cell.angle_beta   90.00
_cell.angle_gamma   90.00
#
_symmetry.space_group_name_H-M   'P 1'
#
loop_
_entity.id
_entity.type
_entity.pdbx_description
1 polymer ?
#
loop_
_entity_poly.entity_id
_entity_poly.type
_entity_poly.pdbx_seq_one_letter_code
_entity_poly.pdbx_strand_id
1 'polypeptide(L)'
;MSPAAASERCKEAASRMLFRNVDAANERGRAAGVAAVKAARQRGAAVINRGAGTMPVGAAAPNGGERYTLLEDPPDAPAPRWDALHDGTKTSDGKLCFADAPEFTPSLTPAECIRKGIFGGCYFNPRGGKAGIFSRDIAIDHAEFPAEWFEADESLYLSRRYNVMTNAYRVKSGFGQREWESKGWIHAQDPRGWFQWYCRFFCGRRSADDARQIARWRACASSRGRWRNQLCGAVQRGSGRWDDVAVSPVIRQTLLHWAYELSSADYADWRAAKGK
;
A
#
# COMPACT_ATOMS: atom_id res chain seq x y z
N MET A 1 18.20 20.83 -0.84
CA MET A 1 17.82 20.69 0.58
C MET A 1 18.22 19.31 1.07
N SER A 2 18.87 19.19 2.23
CA SER A 2 19.27 17.89 2.82
C SER A 2 18.04 17.08 3.29
N PRO A 3 18.04 15.74 3.19
CA PRO A 3 16.98 14.87 3.73
C PRO A 3 16.61 15.18 5.19
N ALA A 4 17.58 15.63 6.00
CA ALA A 4 17.38 16.00 7.39
C ALA A 4 16.43 17.20 7.58
N ALA A 5 16.48 18.19 6.67
CA ALA A 5 15.63 19.38 6.74
C ALA A 5 14.18 19.10 6.32
N ALA A 6 13.96 18.07 5.48
CA ALA A 6 12.62 17.61 5.12
C ALA A 6 11.99 16.78 6.26
N SER A 7 12.79 15.94 6.94
CA SER A 7 12.37 15.15 8.10
C SER A 7 11.90 16.02 9.27
N GLU A 8 12.62 17.09 9.60
CA GLU A 8 12.21 18.00 10.69
C GLU A 8 10.87 18.72 10.42
N ARG A 9 10.61 19.16 9.18
CA ARG A 9 9.35 19.82 8.83
C ARG A 9 8.14 18.88 8.81
N CYS A 10 8.36 17.59 8.53
CA CYS A 10 7.28 16.58 8.60
C CYS A 10 6.83 16.34 10.05
N LYS A 11 7.76 16.42 11.02
CA LYS A 11 7.50 16.14 12.44
C LYS A 11 6.63 17.21 13.12
N GLU A 12 6.78 18.49 12.76
CA GLU A 12 6.02 19.58 13.40
C GLU A 12 4.53 19.61 13.01
N ALA A 13 4.15 19.11 11.82
CA ALA A 13 2.81 19.28 11.28
C ALA A 13 1.76 18.24 11.74
N ALA A 14 2.18 17.07 12.25
CA ALA A 14 1.30 15.91 12.41
C ALA A 14 0.62 15.77 13.80
N SER A 15 0.73 16.79 14.66
CA SER A 15 0.36 16.70 16.09
C SER A 15 -1.15 16.65 16.43
N ARG A 16 -2.09 16.44 15.49
CA ARG A 16 -3.53 16.33 15.84
C ARG A 16 -4.32 15.29 15.02
N MET A 17 -4.76 14.25 15.74
CA MET A 17 -5.94 13.37 15.50
C MET A 17 -5.89 12.29 14.39
N LEU A 18 -6.06 11.01 14.78
CA LEU A 18 -6.98 9.98 14.22
C LEU A 18 -6.56 8.56 14.68
N PHE A 19 -6.85 8.18 15.94
CA PHE A 19 -6.37 6.89 16.48
C PHE A 19 -7.45 5.87 16.84
N ARG A 20 -8.63 6.28 17.29
CA ARG A 20 -9.61 5.31 17.89
C ARG A 20 -10.37 4.42 16.89
N ASN A 21 -10.60 4.87 15.65
CA ASN A 21 -11.43 4.12 14.70
C ASN A 21 -10.71 2.96 14.00
N VAL A 22 -9.37 3.01 13.96
CA VAL A 22 -8.53 2.07 13.20
C VAL A 22 -8.37 0.74 13.94
N ASP A 23 -8.20 0.79 15.26
CA ASP A 23 -7.97 -0.41 16.08
C ASP A 23 -9.16 -1.37 16.07
N ALA A 24 -10.38 -0.85 16.21
CA ALA A 24 -11.60 -1.67 16.16
C ALA A 24 -11.82 -2.32 14.78
N ALA A 25 -11.48 -1.63 13.69
CA ALA A 25 -11.54 -2.20 12.34
C ALA A 25 -10.49 -3.31 12.15
N ASN A 26 -9.30 -3.13 12.73
CA ASN A 26 -8.23 -4.12 12.71
C ASN A 26 -8.59 -5.38 13.48
N GLU A 27 -9.24 -5.27 14.64
CA GLU A 27 -9.69 -6.42 15.40
C GLU A 27 -10.73 -7.26 14.64
N ARG A 28 -11.73 -6.60 14.02
CA ARG A 28 -12.72 -7.28 13.17
C ARG A 28 -12.06 -7.97 11.97
N GLY A 29 -11.16 -7.26 11.27
CA GLY A 29 -10.40 -7.82 10.15
C GLY A 29 -9.57 -9.03 10.56
N ARG A 30 -8.85 -8.94 11.68
CA ARG A 30 -8.01 -10.01 12.22
C ARG A 30 -8.85 -11.23 12.59
N ALA A 31 -9.91 -11.03 13.37
CA ALA A 31 -10.79 -12.10 13.84
C ALA A 31 -11.37 -12.89 12.67
N ALA A 32 -11.94 -12.21 11.68
CA ALA A 32 -12.55 -12.86 10.54
C ALA A 32 -11.52 -13.39 9.52
N GLY A 33 -10.32 -12.79 9.42
CA GLY A 33 -9.19 -13.39 8.70
C GLY A 33 -8.78 -14.75 9.26
N VAL A 34 -8.71 -14.90 10.60
CA VAL A 34 -8.48 -16.21 11.23
C VAL A 34 -9.64 -17.17 10.99
N ALA A 35 -10.89 -16.70 11.08
CA ALA A 35 -12.04 -17.53 10.79
C ALA A 35 -12.02 -18.05 9.34
N ALA A 36 -11.68 -17.20 8.38
CA ALA A 36 -11.58 -17.56 6.97
C ALA A 36 -10.45 -18.57 6.71
N VAL A 37 -9.27 -18.37 7.30
CA VAL A 37 -8.14 -19.31 7.21
C VAL A 37 -8.49 -20.66 7.85
N LYS A 38 -9.14 -20.66 9.01
CA LYS A 38 -9.60 -21.87 9.70
C LYS A 38 -10.64 -22.62 8.87
N ALA A 39 -11.62 -21.91 8.31
CA ALA A 39 -12.67 -22.48 7.47
C ALA A 39 -12.14 -23.03 6.13
N ALA A 40 -11.14 -22.37 5.51
CA ALA A 40 -10.49 -22.87 4.32
C ALA A 40 -9.71 -24.16 4.60
N ARG A 41 -8.99 -24.22 5.73
CA ARG A 41 -8.24 -25.41 6.18
C ARG A 41 -9.16 -26.60 6.49
N GLN A 42 -10.34 -26.35 7.07
CA GLN A 42 -11.34 -27.39 7.35
C GLN A 42 -12.00 -27.98 6.09
N ARG A 43 -12.10 -27.21 5.01
CA ARG A 43 -12.72 -27.65 3.75
C ARG A 43 -11.77 -28.43 2.80
N GLY A 44 -10.53 -28.72 3.22
CA GLY A 44 -9.54 -29.38 2.35
C GLY A 44 -9.16 -28.54 1.12
N ALA A 45 -9.62 -27.29 1.03
CA ALA A 45 -9.27 -26.39 -0.04
C ALA A 45 -7.84 -25.92 0.21
N ALA A 46 -6.89 -26.49 -0.54
CA ALA A 46 -5.59 -25.88 -0.67
C ALA A 46 -5.82 -24.43 -1.08
N VAL A 47 -5.37 -23.47 -0.26
CA VAL A 47 -5.24 -22.09 -0.70
C VAL A 47 -4.09 -22.11 -1.70
N ILE A 48 -4.39 -22.51 -2.93
CA ILE A 48 -3.42 -22.56 -4.02
C ILE A 48 -3.04 -21.11 -4.28
N ASN A 49 -1.85 -20.76 -3.82
CA ASN A 49 -1.21 -19.48 -4.03
C ASN A 49 -0.85 -19.34 -5.51
N ARG A 50 -1.84 -19.00 -6.35
CA ARG A 50 -1.56 -18.29 -7.59
C ARG A 50 -1.34 -16.84 -7.17
N GLY A 51 -0.08 -16.48 -6.94
CA GLY A 51 0.31 -15.18 -6.40
C GLY A 51 -0.53 -14.03 -6.95
N ALA A 52 -0.96 -13.14 -6.05
CA ALA A 52 -1.61 -11.86 -6.35
C ALA A 52 -0.64 -10.89 -7.05
N GLY A 53 -0.16 -11.31 -8.21
CA GLY A 53 1.08 -10.89 -8.78
C GLY A 53 1.03 -10.92 -10.30
N THR A 54 0.12 -10.15 -10.88
CA THR A 54 0.30 -9.61 -12.22
C THR A 54 -0.35 -8.23 -12.22
N MET A 55 0.41 -7.20 -12.59
CA MET A 55 -0.18 -6.01 -13.21
C MET A 55 -0.69 -6.42 -14.60
N PRO A 56 -1.64 -5.70 -15.22
CA PRO A 56 -1.95 -5.92 -16.64
C PRO A 56 -0.66 -5.90 -17.47
N VAL A 57 -0.51 -6.93 -18.30
CA VAL A 57 0.61 -7.13 -19.22
C VAL A 57 0.57 -5.99 -20.24
N GLY A 58 1.68 -5.26 -20.42
CA GLY A 58 1.76 -4.20 -21.44
C GLY A 58 2.90 -3.20 -21.34
N ALA A 59 3.55 -3.03 -20.17
CA ALA A 59 4.80 -2.29 -20.11
C ALA A 59 5.97 -3.26 -20.39
N ALA A 60 6.73 -3.01 -21.45
CA ALA A 60 7.98 -3.72 -21.68
C ALA A 60 8.91 -3.49 -20.47
N ALA A 61 9.52 -4.56 -19.95
CA ALA A 61 10.72 -4.37 -19.15
C ALA A 61 11.74 -3.64 -20.03
N PRO A 62 12.44 -2.60 -19.57
CA PRO A 62 13.25 -1.76 -20.45
C PRO A 62 14.30 -2.55 -21.23
N ASN A 63 14.72 -3.73 -20.77
CA ASN A 63 15.70 -4.54 -21.46
C ASN A 63 15.38 -6.04 -21.32
N GLY A 64 15.05 -6.70 -22.42
CA GLY A 64 15.08 -8.16 -22.55
C GLY A 64 16.51 -8.71 -22.57
N GLY A 65 17.35 -8.27 -21.62
CA GLY A 65 18.75 -8.65 -21.45
C GLY A 65 19.14 -8.66 -19.97
N GLU A 66 20.17 -9.41 -19.61
CA GLU A 66 20.52 -9.89 -18.26
C GLU A 66 20.87 -8.83 -17.19
N ARG A 67 20.54 -7.54 -17.35
CA ARG A 67 20.92 -6.48 -16.40
C ARG A 67 19.72 -5.72 -15.84
N TYR A 68 19.44 -5.96 -14.56
CA TYR A 68 18.49 -5.17 -13.77
C TYR A 68 19.03 -3.75 -13.58
N THR A 69 18.16 -2.74 -13.73
CA THR A 69 18.47 -1.33 -13.48
C THR A 69 17.38 -0.71 -12.61
N LEU A 70 17.77 0.18 -11.70
CA LEU A 70 16.82 1.02 -10.97
C LEU A 70 16.28 2.07 -11.93
N LEU A 71 15.01 2.44 -11.75
CA LEU A 71 14.48 3.63 -12.44
C LEU A 71 15.11 4.86 -11.83
N GLU A 72 15.53 5.78 -12.68
CA GLU A 72 16.08 7.08 -12.32
C GLU A 72 15.34 8.16 -13.09
N ASP A 73 15.27 9.35 -12.51
CA ASP A 73 14.73 10.51 -13.21
C ASP A 73 15.69 10.89 -14.36
N PRO A 74 15.20 11.41 -15.49
CA PRO A 74 16.09 11.89 -16.55
C PRO A 74 16.96 13.04 -16.04
N PRO A 75 18.16 13.26 -16.60
CA PRO A 75 19.13 14.25 -16.08
C PRO A 75 18.60 15.68 -15.98
N ASP A 76 17.61 16.03 -16.80
CA ASP A 76 16.94 17.33 -16.87
C ASP A 76 15.66 17.41 -16.02
N ALA A 77 15.29 16.33 -15.32
CA ALA A 77 14.13 16.35 -14.43
C ALA A 77 14.31 17.40 -13.32
N PRO A 78 13.24 18.16 -13.00
CA PRO A 78 13.30 19.08 -11.87
C PRO A 78 13.53 18.30 -10.57
N ALA A 79 14.36 18.87 -9.70
CA ALA A 79 14.58 18.31 -8.38
C ALA A 79 13.24 18.22 -7.62
N PRO A 80 13.05 17.20 -6.73
CA PRO A 80 11.85 17.11 -5.93
C PRO A 80 11.62 18.39 -5.12
N ARG A 81 10.38 18.88 -5.15
CA ARG A 81 9.92 19.98 -4.29
C ARG A 81 9.14 19.43 -3.10
N TRP A 82 8.97 20.28 -2.08
CA TRP A 82 8.25 19.94 -0.86
C TRP A 82 7.18 20.99 -0.59
N ASP A 83 5.94 20.57 -0.82
CA ASP A 83 4.74 21.32 -0.51
C ASP A 83 4.31 21.02 0.95
N ALA A 84 3.19 21.57 1.41
CA ALA A 84 2.69 21.28 2.76
C ALA A 84 2.26 19.81 2.89
N LEU A 85 2.50 19.24 4.08
CA LEU A 85 2.01 17.90 4.45
C LEU A 85 0.48 17.88 4.39
N HIS A 86 -0.11 16.81 3.85
CA HIS A 86 -1.56 16.64 3.87
C HIS A 86 -2.03 16.40 5.30
N ASP A 87 -3.02 17.15 5.73
CA ASP A 87 -3.63 17.11 7.08
C ASP A 87 -4.41 15.82 7.43
N GLY A 88 -4.43 14.83 6.54
CA GLY A 88 -5.23 13.61 6.69
C GLY A 88 -6.74 13.80 6.58
N THR A 89 -7.24 14.99 6.25
CA THR A 89 -8.67 15.25 6.08
C THR A 89 -9.24 14.43 4.93
N LYS A 90 -10.34 13.73 5.19
CA LYS A 90 -11.04 12.91 4.19
C LYS A 90 -12.30 13.60 3.72
N THR A 91 -12.63 13.41 2.45
CA THR A 91 -13.91 13.78 1.86
C THR A 91 -15.06 12.96 2.47
N SER A 92 -16.31 13.34 2.20
CA SER A 92 -17.50 12.67 2.73
C SER A 92 -17.61 11.20 2.36
N ASP A 93 -16.97 10.77 1.28
CA ASP A 93 -16.87 9.36 0.86
C ASP A 93 -15.68 8.61 1.49
N GLY A 94 -14.98 9.23 2.44
CA GLY A 94 -13.91 8.61 3.22
C GLY A 94 -12.58 8.47 2.48
N LYS A 95 -12.33 9.32 1.48
CA LYS A 95 -11.09 9.32 0.69
C LYS A 95 -10.26 10.57 0.94
N LEU A 96 -8.95 10.46 0.76
CA LEU A 96 -8.05 11.60 0.74
C LEU A 96 -8.16 12.30 -0.63
N CYS A 97 -7.89 13.60 -0.66
CA CYS A 97 -7.91 14.39 -1.88
C CYS A 97 -6.75 15.37 -1.88
N PHE A 98 -5.90 15.27 -2.92
CA PHE A 98 -4.75 16.14 -3.09
C PHE A 98 -5.08 17.17 -4.16
N ALA A 99 -5.00 18.46 -3.84
CA ALA A 99 -5.39 19.54 -4.76
C ALA A 99 -4.61 19.49 -6.09
N ASP A 100 -3.35 19.08 -6.05
CA ASP A 100 -2.46 18.95 -7.21
C ASP A 100 -2.41 17.55 -7.82
N ALA A 101 -3.18 16.60 -7.27
CA ALA A 101 -3.36 15.25 -7.80
C ALA A 101 -4.79 14.74 -7.52
N PRO A 102 -5.84 15.38 -8.05
CA PRO A 102 -7.24 15.09 -7.73
C PRO A 102 -7.67 13.67 -8.12
N GLU A 103 -6.95 13.01 -9.02
CA GLU A 103 -7.19 11.63 -9.42
C GLU A 103 -6.62 10.58 -8.46
N PHE A 104 -5.77 11.00 -7.51
CA PHE A 104 -5.16 10.14 -6.52
C PHE A 104 -5.94 10.23 -5.21
N THR A 105 -6.88 9.31 -5.03
CA THR A 105 -7.82 9.33 -3.90
C THR A 105 -7.73 8.07 -3.03
N PRO A 106 -6.57 7.78 -2.40
CA PRO A 106 -6.45 6.67 -1.46
C PRO A 106 -7.42 6.86 -0.28
N SER A 107 -7.91 5.76 0.30
CA SER A 107 -8.84 5.83 1.44
C SER A 107 -8.13 5.73 2.79
N LEU A 108 -6.82 5.47 2.80
CA LEU A 108 -6.01 5.28 3.99
C LEU A 108 -4.79 6.20 3.98
N THR A 109 -4.51 6.86 5.10
CA THR A 109 -3.25 7.56 5.36
C THR A 109 -2.11 6.56 5.55
N PRO A 110 -0.84 6.98 5.41
CA PRO A 110 0.31 6.12 5.74
C PRO A 110 0.24 5.53 7.16
N ALA A 111 -0.15 6.36 8.14
CA ALA A 111 -0.31 5.94 9.53
C ALA A 111 -1.39 4.85 9.69
N GLU A 112 -2.54 4.99 9.01
CA GLU A 112 -3.59 3.96 8.99
C GLU A 112 -3.11 2.66 8.33
N CYS A 113 -2.35 2.76 7.24
CA CYS A 113 -1.77 1.59 6.57
C CYS A 113 -0.79 0.82 7.49
N ILE A 114 0.10 1.54 8.19
CA ILE A 114 1.03 0.94 9.15
C ILE A 114 0.27 0.21 10.27
N ARG A 115 -0.72 0.86 10.89
CA ARG A 115 -1.54 0.27 11.96
C ARG A 115 -2.30 -0.99 11.51
N LYS A 116 -2.76 -1.00 10.25
CA LYS A 116 -3.38 -2.17 9.61
C LYS A 116 -2.39 -3.32 9.33
N GLY A 117 -1.10 -3.14 9.57
CA GLY A 117 -0.09 -4.17 9.38
C GLY A 117 0.07 -4.57 7.92
N ILE A 118 0.14 -3.60 7.00
CA ILE A 118 0.19 -3.86 5.55
C ILE A 118 1.27 -4.86 5.13
N PHE A 119 2.47 -4.82 5.72
CA PHE A 119 3.64 -5.57 5.24
C PHE A 119 4.18 -6.60 6.23
N GLY A 120 3.32 -7.18 7.05
CA GLY A 120 3.70 -8.24 7.98
C GLY A 120 4.78 -7.81 8.95
N GLY A 121 4.75 -6.54 9.39
CA GLY A 121 5.75 -6.01 10.28
C GLY A 121 7.06 -5.57 9.65
N CYS A 122 7.28 -5.85 8.36
CA CYS A 122 8.63 -5.96 7.81
C CYS A 122 8.90 -4.93 6.69
N TYR A 123 8.60 -3.65 6.95
CA TYR A 123 8.74 -2.60 5.92
C TYR A 123 9.91 -1.64 6.16
N PHE A 124 9.97 -1.02 7.34
CA PHE A 124 10.93 0.03 7.70
C PHE A 124 12.22 -0.49 8.34
N ASN A 125 12.39 -1.82 8.40
CA ASN A 125 13.67 -2.41 8.77
C ASN A 125 14.60 -2.45 7.55
N PRO A 126 15.77 -1.80 7.56
CA PRO A 126 16.72 -1.77 6.42
C PRO A 126 17.16 -3.16 5.95
N ARG A 127 17.16 -4.14 6.86
CA ARG A 127 17.52 -5.55 6.63
C ARG A 127 16.31 -6.48 6.67
N GLY A 128 15.09 -5.92 6.60
CA GLY A 128 13.83 -6.63 6.70
C GLY A 128 13.53 -7.50 5.47
N GLY A 129 13.26 -8.78 5.70
CA GLY A 129 12.83 -9.71 4.67
C GLY A 129 14.00 -10.33 3.89
N LYS A 130 13.73 -10.75 2.65
CA LYS A 130 14.75 -11.31 1.75
C LYS A 130 15.52 -10.18 1.06
N ALA A 131 16.78 -10.44 0.71
CA ALA A 131 17.63 -9.49 0.00
C ALA A 131 17.04 -9.11 -1.37
N GLY A 132 17.29 -7.88 -1.79
CA GLY A 132 17.10 -7.47 -3.18
C GLY A 132 18.23 -7.98 -4.08
N ILE A 133 18.15 -7.59 -5.34
CA ILE A 133 19.17 -7.65 -6.39
C ILE A 133 20.22 -6.57 -6.17
N PHE A 134 19.81 -5.32 -5.90
CA PHE A 134 20.74 -4.18 -5.84
C PHE A 134 21.45 -4.05 -4.50
N SER A 135 20.79 -4.41 -3.40
CA SER A 135 21.37 -4.36 -2.06
C SER A 135 20.67 -5.29 -1.07
N ARG A 136 21.40 -5.70 -0.03
CA ARG A 136 20.82 -6.30 1.19
C ARG A 136 20.24 -5.24 2.12
N ASP A 137 20.94 -4.11 2.22
CA ASP A 137 20.59 -2.98 3.07
C ASP A 137 19.85 -1.95 2.23
N ILE A 138 18.60 -1.70 2.58
CA ILE A 138 17.74 -0.78 1.84
C ILE A 138 17.68 0.54 2.59
N ALA A 139 17.88 1.65 1.88
CA ALA A 139 17.79 2.99 2.44
C ALA A 139 16.32 3.35 2.75
N ILE A 140 15.87 2.91 3.92
CA ILE A 140 14.57 3.21 4.52
C ILE A 140 14.79 3.48 6.01
N ASP A 141 14.22 4.56 6.51
CA ASP A 141 14.24 4.91 7.93
C ASP A 141 12.86 5.44 8.30
N HIS A 142 12.26 4.91 9.37
CA HIS A 142 10.97 5.40 9.84
C HIS A 142 11.09 6.80 10.45
N ALA A 143 12.27 7.19 10.95
CA ALA A 143 12.53 8.53 11.49
C ALA A 143 12.47 9.65 10.43
N GLU A 144 12.44 9.28 9.14
CA GLU A 144 12.14 10.21 8.05
C GLU A 144 10.71 10.79 8.16
N PHE A 145 9.79 10.03 8.73
CA PHE A 145 8.36 10.31 8.74
C PHE A 145 7.88 10.77 10.12
N PRO A 146 6.66 11.35 10.21
CA PRO A 146 6.08 11.79 11.47
C PRO A 146 6.05 10.68 12.53
N ALA A 147 6.49 10.98 13.75
CA ALA A 147 6.71 9.97 14.80
C ALA A 147 5.41 9.34 15.29
N GLU A 148 4.32 10.12 15.28
CA GLU A 148 2.96 9.72 15.65
C GLU A 148 2.39 8.61 14.73
N TRP A 149 2.98 8.40 13.54
CA TRP A 149 2.62 7.26 12.69
C TRP A 149 3.08 5.92 13.28
N PHE A 150 4.09 5.96 14.15
CA PHE A 150 4.81 4.82 14.69
C PHE A 150 4.62 4.63 16.20
N GLU A 151 3.70 5.36 16.85
CA GLU A 151 3.33 5.15 18.26
C GLU A 151 2.69 3.77 18.55
N ALA A 152 2.39 3.00 17.50
CA ALA A 152 1.89 1.64 17.63
C ALA A 152 3.03 0.63 17.91
N ASP A 153 2.67 -0.64 18.10
CA ASP A 153 3.63 -1.74 18.27
C ASP A 153 4.64 -1.81 17.11
N GLU A 154 5.95 -1.74 17.43
CA GLU A 154 7.07 -1.85 16.48
C GLU A 154 6.99 -3.11 15.61
N SER A 155 6.36 -4.17 16.12
CA SER A 155 6.13 -5.41 15.38
C SER A 155 5.33 -5.20 14.09
N LEU A 156 4.61 -4.07 13.96
CA LEU A 156 3.85 -3.68 12.76
C LEU A 156 4.69 -3.07 11.64
N TYR A 157 5.92 -2.62 11.91
CA TYR A 157 6.72 -1.90 10.91
C TYR A 157 8.23 -2.17 10.91
N LEU A 158 8.83 -2.57 12.04
CA LEU A 158 10.28 -2.70 12.23
C LEU A 158 10.79 -4.15 12.34
N SER A 159 9.93 -5.14 12.18
CA SER A 159 10.30 -6.56 12.23
C SER A 159 11.31 -6.92 11.14
N ARG A 160 12.30 -7.75 11.49
CA ARG A 160 13.28 -8.29 10.52
C ARG A 160 12.69 -9.38 9.62
N ARG A 161 11.69 -10.11 10.12
CA ARG A 161 11.02 -11.21 9.42
C ARG A 161 9.55 -10.86 9.22
N TYR A 162 9.03 -11.23 8.05
CA TYR A 162 7.61 -11.05 7.72
C TYR A 162 6.76 -11.96 8.62
N ASN A 163 5.86 -11.35 9.39
CA ASN A 163 4.89 -12.03 10.22
C ASN A 163 3.48 -11.85 9.63
N VAL A 164 2.89 -12.92 9.09
CA VAL A 164 1.54 -12.88 8.52
C VAL A 164 0.49 -12.50 9.57
N MET A 165 0.73 -12.78 10.85
CA MET A 165 -0.25 -12.56 11.92
C MET A 165 -0.47 -11.08 12.24
N THR A 166 0.48 -10.21 11.89
CA THR A 166 0.34 -8.76 12.08
C THR A 166 -0.53 -8.11 11.01
N ASN A 167 -0.70 -8.75 9.85
CA ASN A 167 -1.59 -8.28 8.78
C ASN A 167 -3.05 -8.23 9.21
N ALA A 168 -3.76 -7.15 8.81
CA ALA A 168 -5.19 -6.99 9.01
C ALA A 168 -6.00 -8.25 8.61
N TYR A 169 -5.68 -8.87 7.47
CA TYR A 169 -6.41 -10.05 6.99
C TYR A 169 -5.67 -11.37 7.22
N ARG A 170 -4.55 -11.37 7.96
CA ARG A 170 -3.78 -12.56 8.33
C ARG A 170 -3.44 -13.49 7.16
N VAL A 171 -3.21 -12.90 6.00
CA VAL A 171 -2.74 -13.58 4.78
C VAL A 171 -1.55 -12.84 4.21
N LYS A 172 -0.61 -13.58 3.63
CA LYS A 172 0.50 -12.97 2.87
C LYS A 172 -0.04 -12.44 1.55
N SER A 173 0.36 -11.24 1.16
CA SER A 173 0.14 -10.71 -0.18
C SER A 173 1.38 -9.97 -0.68
N GLY A 174 1.44 -9.71 -1.99
CA GLY A 174 2.54 -8.98 -2.62
C GLY A 174 3.81 -9.80 -2.89
N PHE A 175 4.70 -9.17 -3.65
CA PHE A 175 6.03 -9.66 -4.02
C PHE A 175 7.11 -9.17 -3.05
N GLY A 176 8.25 -9.89 -2.98
CA GLY A 176 9.42 -9.47 -2.21
C GLY A 176 10.32 -8.51 -2.97
N GLN A 177 11.30 -7.93 -2.29
CA GLN A 177 12.19 -6.90 -2.84
C GLN A 177 12.79 -7.30 -4.19
N ARG A 178 13.38 -8.51 -4.27
CA ARG A 178 14.00 -9.03 -5.48
C ARG A 178 13.03 -9.08 -6.67
N GLU A 179 11.79 -9.50 -6.45
CA GLU A 179 10.80 -9.56 -7.53
C GLU A 179 10.29 -8.18 -7.97
N TRP A 180 10.31 -7.18 -7.08
CA TRP A 180 10.00 -5.79 -7.45
C TRP A 180 11.13 -5.17 -8.27
N GLU A 181 12.38 -5.40 -7.86
CA GLU A 181 13.56 -4.93 -8.57
C GLU A 181 13.71 -5.61 -9.94
N SER A 182 13.43 -6.93 -10.03
CA SER A 182 13.53 -7.66 -11.30
C SER A 182 12.53 -7.18 -12.36
N LYS A 183 11.43 -6.56 -11.92
CA LYS A 183 10.39 -6.01 -12.79
C LYS A 183 10.64 -4.55 -13.18
N GLY A 184 11.73 -3.93 -12.72
CA GLY A 184 12.01 -2.52 -12.95
C GLY A 184 10.97 -1.60 -12.32
N TRP A 185 10.42 -1.98 -11.16
CA TRP A 185 9.35 -1.22 -10.50
C TRP A 185 9.83 -0.30 -9.38
N ILE A 186 11.10 -0.41 -9.02
CA ILE A 186 11.75 0.38 -7.97
C ILE A 186 12.46 1.57 -8.61
N HIS A 187 12.16 2.75 -8.08
CA HIS A 187 12.86 3.99 -8.41
C HIS A 187 13.97 4.21 -7.39
N ALA A 188 15.15 4.69 -7.83
CA ALA A 188 16.29 4.92 -6.95
C ALA A 188 15.95 5.88 -5.80
N GLN A 189 15.12 6.89 -6.09
CA GLN A 189 14.61 7.81 -5.08
C GLN A 189 13.79 7.11 -3.98
N ASP A 190 13.05 6.03 -4.26
CA ASP A 190 12.20 5.29 -3.32
C ASP A 190 12.51 3.78 -3.34
N PRO A 191 13.61 3.35 -2.69
CA PRO A 191 14.14 1.99 -2.82
C PRO A 191 13.23 0.90 -2.23
N ARG A 192 12.25 1.25 -1.39
CA ARG A 192 11.21 0.35 -0.88
C ARG A 192 9.90 0.42 -1.67
N GLY A 193 9.91 1.13 -2.80
CA GLY A 193 8.85 1.16 -3.80
C GLY A 193 7.67 2.06 -3.43
N TRP A 194 6.48 1.69 -3.94
CA TRP A 194 5.31 2.57 -3.97
C TRP A 194 4.88 3.11 -2.60
N PHE A 195 4.96 2.30 -1.52
CA PHE A 195 4.51 2.79 -0.22
C PHE A 195 5.46 3.83 0.39
N GLN A 196 6.78 3.73 0.16
CA GLN A 196 7.73 4.79 0.54
C GLN A 196 7.48 6.06 -0.28
N TRP A 197 7.22 5.93 -1.58
CA TRP A 197 6.77 7.06 -2.41
C TRP A 197 5.51 7.70 -1.81
N TYR A 198 4.51 6.88 -1.44
CA TYR A 198 3.26 7.36 -0.88
C TYR A 198 3.46 8.09 0.45
N CYS A 199 4.28 7.58 1.36
CA CYS A 199 4.61 8.25 2.60
C CYS A 199 5.21 9.65 2.34
N ARG A 200 6.15 9.76 1.40
CA ARG A 200 6.79 11.05 1.06
C ARG A 200 5.84 11.99 0.32
N PHE A 201 5.02 11.47 -0.59
CA PHE A 201 3.99 12.22 -1.29
C PHE A 201 2.96 12.81 -0.33
N PHE A 202 2.51 12.00 0.64
CA PHE A 202 1.64 12.44 1.73
C PHE A 202 2.31 13.53 2.59
N CYS A 203 3.61 13.41 2.83
CA CYS A 203 4.42 14.43 3.50
C CYS A 203 4.73 15.68 2.65
N GLY A 204 4.14 15.81 1.46
CA GLY A 204 4.27 17.00 0.61
C GLY A 204 5.37 16.90 -0.45
N ARG A 205 6.12 15.80 -0.56
CA ARG A 205 7.08 15.65 -1.66
C ARG A 205 6.35 15.60 -3.00
N ARG A 206 6.86 16.32 -3.99
CA ARG A 206 6.48 16.18 -5.40
C ARG A 206 7.71 15.96 -6.25
N SER A 207 7.67 14.95 -7.12
CA SER A 207 8.79 14.59 -8.00
C SER A 207 8.32 14.15 -9.38
N ALA A 208 9.26 14.00 -10.32
CA ALA A 208 8.95 13.56 -11.69
C ALA A 208 8.31 12.15 -11.74
N ASP A 209 8.46 11.34 -10.69
CA ASP A 209 7.88 9.99 -10.60
C ASP A 209 6.40 9.96 -10.19
N ASP A 210 5.83 11.08 -9.74
CA ASP A 210 4.47 11.15 -9.20
C ASP A 210 3.42 10.64 -10.19
N ALA A 211 3.49 11.10 -11.44
CA ALA A 211 2.54 10.70 -12.48
C ALA A 211 2.52 9.18 -12.69
N ARG A 212 3.70 8.53 -12.66
CA ARG A 212 3.82 7.08 -12.80
C ARG A 212 3.20 6.37 -11.60
N GLN A 213 3.48 6.82 -10.39
CA GLN A 213 3.02 6.16 -9.17
C GLN A 213 1.51 6.33 -8.96
N ILE A 214 0.96 7.49 -9.32
CA ILE A 214 -0.49 7.76 -9.38
C ILE A 214 -1.15 6.86 -10.42
N ALA A 215 -0.59 6.75 -11.63
CA ALA A 215 -1.10 5.87 -12.67
C ALA A 215 -1.14 4.40 -12.23
N ARG A 216 -0.11 3.94 -11.51
CA ARG A 216 -0.07 2.59 -10.92
C ARG A 216 -1.16 2.38 -9.88
N TRP A 217 -1.35 3.35 -8.98
CA TRP A 217 -2.46 3.29 -8.01
C TRP A 217 -3.81 3.23 -8.73
N ARG A 218 -4.02 4.05 -9.77
CA ARG A 218 -5.25 4.06 -10.56
C ARG A 218 -5.52 2.69 -11.19
N ALA A 219 -4.51 2.06 -11.77
CA ALA A 219 -4.62 0.73 -12.36
C ALA A 219 -4.97 -0.37 -11.33
N CYS A 220 -4.68 -0.15 -10.05
CA CYS A 220 -4.88 -1.11 -8.97
C CYS A 220 -6.19 -0.89 -8.19
N ALA A 221 -6.42 0.33 -7.72
CA ALA A 221 -7.37 0.64 -6.64
C ALA A 221 -8.47 1.65 -7.01
N SER A 222 -8.33 2.42 -8.09
CA SER A 222 -9.40 3.34 -8.53
C SER A 222 -10.68 2.60 -8.93
N SER A 223 -11.75 3.32 -9.29
CA SER A 223 -13.01 2.74 -9.81
C SER A 223 -12.81 1.80 -11.01
N ARG A 224 -11.78 2.04 -11.84
CA ARG A 224 -11.37 1.16 -12.96
C ARG A 224 -10.22 0.21 -12.60
N GLY A 225 -9.75 0.27 -11.35
CA GLY A 225 -8.62 -0.50 -10.86
C GLY A 225 -8.92 -1.99 -10.79
N ARG A 226 -7.94 -2.80 -11.20
CA ARG A 226 -8.03 -4.26 -11.30
C ARG A 226 -8.43 -4.89 -9.97
N TRP A 227 -7.74 -4.57 -8.89
CA TRP A 227 -7.92 -5.24 -7.59
C TRP A 227 -9.24 -4.84 -6.94
N ARG A 228 -9.63 -3.56 -7.04
CA ARG A 228 -10.96 -3.11 -6.59
C ARG A 228 -12.07 -3.87 -7.31
N ASN A 229 -12.02 -3.91 -8.65
CA ASN A 229 -13.03 -4.58 -9.46
C ASN A 229 -13.08 -6.11 -9.20
N GLN A 230 -11.94 -6.75 -9.02
CA GLN A 230 -11.88 -8.17 -8.66
C GLN A 230 -12.49 -8.42 -7.28
N LEU A 231 -12.23 -7.55 -6.29
CA LEU A 231 -12.85 -7.66 -4.97
C LEU A 231 -14.37 -7.48 -5.05
N CYS A 232 -14.86 -6.43 -5.71
CA CYS A 232 -16.30 -6.21 -5.86
C CYS A 232 -17.00 -7.40 -6.54
N GLY A 233 -16.39 -7.95 -7.60
CA GLY A 233 -16.91 -9.15 -8.26
C GLY A 233 -16.90 -10.39 -7.37
N ALA A 234 -15.88 -10.55 -6.51
CA ALA A 234 -15.83 -11.63 -5.53
C ALA A 234 -16.90 -11.46 -4.43
N VAL A 235 -17.10 -10.24 -3.92
CA VAL A 235 -18.17 -9.90 -2.98
C VAL A 235 -19.54 -10.23 -3.58
N GLN A 236 -19.79 -9.80 -4.80
CA GLN A 236 -21.05 -10.05 -5.50
C GLN A 236 -21.38 -11.54 -5.67
N ARG A 237 -20.37 -12.37 -5.96
CA ARG A 237 -20.54 -13.84 -6.07
C ARG A 237 -20.59 -14.55 -4.72
N GLY A 238 -20.05 -13.91 -3.68
CA GLY A 238 -20.01 -14.41 -2.32
C GLY A 238 -21.23 -13.95 -1.53
N SER A 239 -20.97 -13.24 -0.43
CA SER A 239 -22.01 -12.82 0.51
C SER A 239 -22.84 -11.61 0.07
N GLY A 240 -22.46 -10.92 -1.01
CA GLY A 240 -23.07 -9.65 -1.43
C GLY A 240 -22.80 -8.47 -0.48
N ARG A 241 -22.08 -8.70 0.62
CA ARG A 241 -21.74 -7.70 1.64
C ARG A 241 -20.35 -7.14 1.39
N TRP A 242 -20.26 -5.84 1.10
CA TRP A 242 -19.00 -5.13 0.81
C TRP A 242 -17.96 -5.26 1.93
N ASP A 243 -18.42 -5.35 3.17
CA ASP A 243 -17.63 -5.39 4.39
C ASP A 243 -17.27 -6.82 4.84
N ASP A 244 -17.70 -7.85 4.12
CA ASP A 244 -17.38 -9.23 4.47
C ASP A 244 -15.90 -9.55 4.19
N VAL A 245 -15.10 -9.48 5.25
CA VAL A 245 -13.65 -9.67 5.18
C VAL A 245 -13.24 -11.12 4.91
N ALA A 246 -14.15 -12.09 5.04
CA ALA A 246 -13.88 -13.48 4.65
C ALA A 246 -13.84 -13.65 3.12
N VAL A 247 -14.45 -12.72 2.37
CA VAL A 247 -14.39 -12.71 0.90
C VAL A 247 -13.06 -12.14 0.44
N SER A 248 -12.29 -12.98 -0.27
CA SER A 248 -11.02 -12.64 -0.93
C SER A 248 -10.02 -11.87 -0.04
N PRO A 249 -9.64 -12.41 1.15
CA PRO A 249 -8.75 -11.72 2.09
C PRO A 249 -7.40 -11.33 1.48
N VAL A 250 -6.90 -12.09 0.50
CA VAL A 250 -5.65 -11.79 -0.22
C VAL A 250 -5.79 -10.54 -1.09
N ILE A 251 -6.93 -10.34 -1.77
CA ILE A 251 -7.18 -9.12 -2.55
C ILE A 251 -7.36 -7.93 -1.61
N ARG A 252 -8.07 -8.13 -0.49
CA ARG A 252 -8.21 -7.08 0.53
C ARG A 252 -6.85 -6.65 1.08
N GLN A 253 -5.97 -7.60 1.44
CA GLN A 253 -4.61 -7.29 1.88
C GLN A 253 -3.79 -6.58 0.78
N THR A 254 -3.91 -7.03 -0.46
CA THR A 254 -3.26 -6.38 -1.61
C THR A 254 -3.70 -4.93 -1.76
N LEU A 255 -5.00 -4.64 -1.60
CA LEU A 255 -5.52 -3.27 -1.68
C LEU A 255 -5.01 -2.36 -0.56
N LEU A 256 -4.77 -2.90 0.65
CA LEU A 256 -4.13 -2.13 1.72
C LEU A 256 -2.71 -1.70 1.36
N HIS A 257 -1.96 -2.50 0.58
CA HIS A 257 -0.65 -2.09 0.07
C HIS A 257 -0.72 -0.88 -0.87
N TRP A 258 -1.89 -0.63 -1.45
CA TRP A 258 -2.21 0.53 -2.31
C TRP A 258 -3.02 1.59 -1.55
N ALA A 259 -2.95 1.59 -0.21
CA ALA A 259 -3.65 2.54 0.66
C ALA A 259 -5.16 2.64 0.39
N TYR A 260 -5.80 1.52 0.06
CA TYR A 260 -7.21 1.46 -0.28
C TYR A 260 -7.95 0.38 0.51
N GLU A 261 -9.13 0.74 1.00
CA GLU A 261 -10.10 -0.14 1.63
C GLU A 261 -11.46 0.09 0.96
N LEU A 262 -12.12 -0.99 0.56
CA LEU A 262 -13.41 -0.91 -0.14
C LEU A 262 -14.48 -0.37 0.80
N SER A 263 -15.17 0.71 0.39
CA SER A 263 -16.31 1.27 1.10
C SER A 263 -17.66 0.78 0.56
N SER A 264 -18.74 1.04 1.31
CA SER A 264 -20.11 0.79 0.85
C SER A 264 -20.44 1.57 -0.43
N ALA A 265 -20.07 2.86 -0.48
CA ALA A 265 -20.26 3.72 -1.63
C ALA A 265 -19.52 3.18 -2.87
N ASP A 266 -18.26 2.78 -2.69
CA ASP A 266 -17.45 2.24 -3.79
C ASP A 266 -18.03 0.95 -4.38
N TYR A 267 -18.66 0.12 -3.56
CA TYR A 267 -19.33 -1.10 -4.00
C TYR A 267 -20.68 -0.80 -4.67
N ALA A 268 -21.45 0.15 -4.15
CA ALA A 268 -22.69 0.62 -4.77
C ALA A 268 -22.46 1.21 -6.17
N ASP A 269 -21.45 2.08 -6.32
CA ASP A 269 -21.05 2.65 -7.62
C ASP A 269 -20.64 1.56 -8.61
N TRP A 270 -19.88 0.57 -8.14
CA TRP A 270 -19.46 -0.55 -8.97
C TRP A 270 -20.64 -1.38 -9.45
N ARG A 271 -21.61 -1.64 -8.58
CA ARG A 271 -22.85 -2.37 -8.89
C ARG A 271 -23.68 -1.63 -9.93
N ALA A 272 -23.90 -0.33 -9.74
CA ALA A 272 -24.60 0.53 -10.68
C ALA A 272 -23.92 0.50 -12.06
N ALA A 273 -22.59 0.65 -12.12
CA ALA A 273 -21.82 0.60 -13.37
C ALA A 273 -21.85 -0.77 -14.09
N LYS A 274 -22.24 -1.85 -13.40
CA LYS A 274 -22.38 -3.21 -13.96
C LYS A 274 -23.83 -3.63 -14.22
N GLY A 275 -24.80 -2.75 -13.93
CA GLY A 275 -26.22 -3.07 -14.03
C GLY A 275 -26.63 -4.20 -13.05
N LYS A 276 -26.11 -4.17 -11.82
CA LYS A 276 -26.31 -5.21 -10.80
C LYS A 276 -26.95 -4.68 -9.53
#